data_AF-A0A7S2U1D7-F1
#
_entry.id   AF-A0A7S2U1D7-F1
#
_cell.length_a   1.000
_cell.length_b   1.000
_cell.length_c   1.000
_cell.angle_alpha   90.00
_cell.angle_beta   90.00
_cell.angle_gamma   90.00
#
_symmetry.space_group_name_H-M   'P 1'
#
loop_
_entity.id
_entity.type
_entity.pdbx_description
1 polymer ?
#
loop_
_entity_poly.entity_id
_entity_poly.type
_entity_poly.pdbx_seq_one_letter_code
_entity_poly.pdbx_strand_id
1 'polypeptide(L)'
;ASLSSETVAVRKGHELNLIRLAAYLAQKVPGLSQAVPLEARQFSHGQSNPSFLLSQKQRGKTARWVLRKKPPGKLLPSAHQVEREYEILSSLYQTRVPVPV
;
A
#
# COMPACT_ATOMS: atom_id res chain seq x y z
N ALA A 1 -17.74 4.10 -5.23
CA ALA A 1 -16.87 4.13 -6.42
C ALA A 1 -16.14 2.79 -6.51
N SER A 2 -15.93 2.25 -7.72
CA SER A 2 -15.17 1.00 -7.85
C SER A 2 -13.68 1.29 -7.72
N LEU A 3 -12.95 0.64 -6.82
CA LEU A 3 -11.49 0.79 -6.71
C LEU A 3 -10.74 0.48 -8.02
N SER A 4 -11.39 -0.21 -8.96
CA SER A 4 -10.86 -0.44 -10.31
C SER A 4 -10.79 0.84 -11.16
N SER A 5 -11.66 1.83 -10.96
CA SER A 5 -11.65 3.09 -11.73
C SER A 5 -10.62 4.10 -11.23
N GLU A 6 -10.12 3.93 -10.01
CA GLU A 6 -9.15 4.83 -9.37
C GLU A 6 -7.70 4.36 -9.51
N THR A 7 -7.49 3.13 -10.02
CA THR A 7 -6.18 2.50 -10.11
C THR A 7 -5.79 2.20 -11.56
N VAL A 8 -4.50 2.34 -11.84
CA VAL A 8 -3.85 2.06 -13.12
C VAL A 8 -2.83 0.92 -12.97
N ALA A 9 -2.30 0.44 -14.09
CA ALA A 9 -1.12 -0.44 -14.05
C ALA A 9 0.04 0.27 -13.33
N VAL A 10 0.89 -0.51 -12.65
CA VAL A 10 2.07 0.05 -11.97
C VAL A 10 2.94 0.77 -12.97
N ARG A 11 3.24 2.04 -12.71
CA ARG A 11 4.02 2.90 -13.60
C ARG A 11 5.48 2.45 -13.63
N LYS A 12 6.16 2.72 -14.75
CA LYS A 12 7.58 2.44 -14.91
C LYS A 12 8.40 3.11 -13.81
N GLY A 13 9.35 2.40 -13.20
CA GLY A 13 10.17 2.85 -12.08
C GLY A 13 9.51 2.71 -10.69
N HIS A 14 8.25 2.28 -10.64
CA HIS A 14 7.51 2.02 -9.40
C HIS A 14 7.20 0.54 -9.17
N GLU A 15 7.84 -0.34 -9.93
CA GLU A 15 7.63 -1.78 -9.88
C GLU A 15 7.92 -2.35 -8.48
N LEU A 16 7.13 -3.34 -8.08
CA LEU A 16 7.25 -4.02 -6.80
C LEU A 16 7.64 -5.48 -7.05
N ASN A 17 8.61 -6.00 -6.30
CA ASN A 17 8.85 -7.44 -6.26
C ASN A 17 7.77 -8.08 -5.39
N LEU A 18 6.66 -8.50 -6.02
CA LEU A 18 5.47 -8.97 -5.32
C LEU A 18 5.71 -10.26 -4.52
N ILE A 19 6.64 -11.12 -4.96
CA ILE A 19 7.01 -12.35 -4.24
C ILE A 19 7.70 -11.99 -2.91
N ARG A 20 8.74 -11.16 -2.96
CA ARG A 20 9.45 -10.72 -1.74
C ARG A 20 8.56 -9.89 -0.84
N LEU A 21 7.74 -9.02 -1.43
CA LEU A 21 6.79 -8.20 -0.68
C LEU A 21 5.75 -9.07 0.04
N ALA A 22 5.18 -10.07 -0.63
CA ALA A 22 4.23 -10.99 0.00
C ALA A 22 4.87 -11.77 1.16
N ALA A 23 6.10 -12.27 0.98
CA ALA A 23 6.83 -12.98 2.03
C ALA A 23 7.12 -12.09 3.26
N TYR A 24 7.45 -10.82 3.04
CA TYR A 24 7.66 -9.85 4.12
C TYR A 24 6.33 -9.50 4.81
N LEU A 25 5.30 -9.14 4.04
CA LEU A 25 4.03 -8.68 4.59
C LEU A 25 3.25 -9.80 5.31
N ALA A 26 3.37 -11.06 4.88
CA ALA A 26 2.67 -12.18 5.53
C ALA A 26 3.08 -12.36 6.99
N GLN A 27 4.27 -11.90 7.38
CA GLN A 27 4.77 -11.93 8.76
C GLN A 27 4.28 -10.75 9.61
N LYS A 28 3.71 -9.70 8.98
CA LYS A 28 3.43 -8.40 9.62
C LYS A 28 1.97 -7.96 9.50
N VAL A 29 1.26 -8.41 8.47
CA VAL A 29 -0.09 -7.97 8.13
C VAL A 29 -1.06 -9.14 8.28
N PRO A 30 -1.93 -9.13 9.29
CA PRO A 30 -2.96 -10.15 9.46
C PRO A 30 -3.81 -10.32 8.20
N GLY A 31 -4.10 -11.58 7.85
CA GLY A 31 -4.91 -11.94 6.68
C GLY A 31 -4.15 -11.96 5.34
N LEU A 32 -2.92 -11.44 5.28
CA LEU A 32 -2.08 -11.60 4.10
C LEU A 32 -1.32 -12.93 4.18
N SER A 33 -1.32 -13.70 3.09
CA SER A 33 -0.66 -15.01 3.03
C SER A 33 0.39 -15.06 1.93
N GLN A 34 1.60 -15.49 2.26
CA GLN A 34 2.66 -15.69 1.24
C GLN A 34 2.28 -16.79 0.23
N ALA A 35 1.45 -17.76 0.62
CA ALA A 35 1.04 -18.85 -0.26
C ALA A 35 0.02 -18.43 -1.33
N VAL A 36 -0.48 -17.20 -1.28
CA VAL A 36 -1.45 -16.66 -2.22
C VAL A 36 -0.81 -15.58 -3.08
N PRO A 37 -0.98 -15.59 -4.42
CA PRO A 37 -0.41 -14.55 -5.28
C PRO A 37 -0.88 -13.16 -4.85
N LEU A 38 0.08 -12.26 -4.66
CA LEU A 38 -0.18 -10.85 -4.39
C LEU A 38 -0.27 -10.11 -5.73
N GLU A 39 -1.39 -9.43 -5.95
CA GLU A 39 -1.57 -8.52 -7.09
C GLU A 39 -1.39 -7.08 -6.63
N ALA A 40 -0.92 -6.20 -7.52
CA ALA A 40 -0.77 -4.78 -7.25
C ALA A 40 -1.24 -3.92 -8.42
N ARG A 41 -2.00 -2.88 -8.11
CA ARG A 41 -2.30 -1.75 -9.00
C ARG A 41 -1.89 -0.46 -8.34
N GLN A 42 -1.56 0.57 -9.11
CA GLN A 42 -1.15 1.86 -8.57
C GLN A 42 -2.32 2.84 -8.60
N PHE A 43 -2.52 3.64 -7.55
CA PHE A 43 -3.52 4.71 -7.59
C PHE A 43 -3.11 5.77 -8.64
N SER A 44 -4.11 6.32 -9.33
CA SER A 44 -3.88 7.33 -10.37
C SER A 44 -3.33 8.64 -9.78
N HIS A 45 -3.70 8.96 -8.55
CA HIS A 45 -3.21 10.08 -7.74
C HIS A 45 -2.03 9.70 -6.81
N GLY A 46 -1.49 10.67 -6.07
CA GLY A 46 -0.42 10.44 -5.09
C GLY A 46 0.98 10.37 -5.69
N GLN A 47 1.32 11.26 -6.62
CA GLN A 47 2.63 11.28 -7.28
C GLN A 47 3.79 11.55 -6.30
N SER A 48 3.56 12.32 -5.23
CA SER A 48 4.58 12.58 -4.21
C SER A 48 4.94 11.31 -3.43
N ASN A 49 3.95 10.58 -2.91
CA ASN A 49 4.12 9.31 -2.22
C ASN A 49 3.23 8.25 -2.88
N PRO A 50 3.78 7.47 -3.83
CA PRO A 50 2.98 6.52 -4.61
C PRO A 50 2.26 5.54 -3.69
N SER A 51 0.98 5.38 -3.95
CA SER A 51 0.10 4.44 -3.25
C SER A 51 -0.34 3.33 -4.19
N PHE A 52 -0.48 2.11 -3.66
CA PHE A 52 -0.80 0.90 -4.40
C PHE A 52 -1.97 0.19 -3.73
N LEU A 53 -2.90 -0.31 -4.54
CA LEU A 53 -3.89 -1.28 -4.10
C LEU A 53 -3.27 -2.66 -4.23
N LEU A 54 -3.06 -3.32 -3.09
CA LEU A 54 -2.66 -4.72 -3.02
C LEU A 54 -3.90 -5.59 -2.88
N SER A 55 -3.92 -6.75 -3.54
CA SER A 55 -5.02 -7.71 -3.40
C SER A 55 -4.59 -9.17 -3.44
N GLN A 56 -5.31 -10.00 -2.70
CA GLN A 56 -5.22 -11.46 -2.75
C GLN A 56 -6.61 -12.07 -2.85
N LYS A 57 -6.78 -13.07 -3.72
CA LYS A 57 -8.00 -13.89 -3.79
C LYS A 57 -7.84 -15.11 -2.88
N GLN A 58 -8.59 -15.15 -1.79
CA GLN A 58 -8.55 -16.22 -0.80
C GLN A 58 -9.97 -16.78 -0.58
N ARG A 59 -10.14 -18.10 -0.75
CA ARG A 59 -11.41 -18.81 -0.46
C ARG A 59 -12.64 -18.14 -1.08
N GLY A 60 -12.54 -17.70 -2.35
CA GLY A 60 -13.63 -17.03 -3.07
C GLY A 60 -13.87 -15.56 -2.69
N LYS A 61 -13.07 -14.98 -1.78
CA LYS A 61 -13.13 -13.55 -1.40
C LYS A 61 -11.86 -12.82 -1.82
N THR A 62 -11.97 -11.51 -2.04
CA THR A 62 -10.81 -10.66 -2.34
C THR A 62 -10.47 -9.82 -1.11
N ALA A 63 -9.33 -10.10 -0.49
CA ALA A 63 -8.74 -9.25 0.54
C ALA A 63 -7.94 -8.11 -0.13
N ARG A 64 -7.97 -6.91 0.47
CA ARG A 64 -7.36 -5.71 -0.10
C ARG A 64 -6.63 -4.91 0.97
N TRP A 65 -5.52 -4.30 0.56
CA TRP A 65 -4.72 -3.40 1.39
C TRP A 65 -4.24 -2.22 0.56
N VAL A 66 -3.90 -1.12 1.24
CA VAL A 66 -3.23 0.03 0.62
C VAL A 66 -1.79 0.07 1.08
N LEU A 67 -0.85 0.03 0.13
CA LEU A 67 0.57 0.26 0.38
C LEU A 67 0.92 1.67 -0.04
N ARG A 68 1.50 2.45 0.86
CA ARG A 68 2.06 3.78 0.56
C ARG A 68 3.56 3.74 0.76
N LYS A 69 4.33 4.23 -0.22
CA LYS A 69 5.80 4.24 -0.15
C LYS A 69 6.38 5.57 -0.61
N LYS A 70 7.63 5.81 -0.26
CA LYS A 70 8.45 6.89 -0.82
C LYS A 70 8.67 6.69 -2.33
N PRO A 71 8.77 7.77 -3.13
CA PRO A 71 9.08 7.65 -4.54
C PRO A 71 10.51 7.09 -4.72
N PRO A 72 10.81 6.47 -5.87
CA PRO A 72 12.18 6.04 -6.19
C PRO A 72 13.11 7.25 -6.36
N GLY A 73 14.42 7.04 -6.17
CA GLY A 73 15.45 8.06 -6.42
C GLY A 73 15.96 8.79 -5.17
N LYS A 74 16.81 9.80 -5.38
CA LYS A 74 17.39 10.60 -4.29
C LYS A 74 16.32 11.55 -3.74
N LEU A 75 15.96 11.34 -2.48
CA LEU A 75 14.98 12.15 -1.78
C LEU A 75 15.65 13.41 -1.21
N LEU A 76 15.00 14.56 -1.39
CA LEU A 76 15.43 15.79 -0.74
C LEU A 76 15.17 15.69 0.78
N PRO A 77 16.00 16.32 1.62
CA PRO A 77 15.73 16.43 3.06
C PRO A 77 14.32 16.97 3.30
N SER A 78 13.60 16.37 4.26
CA SER A 78 12.24 16.73 4.67
C SER A 78 11.10 16.49 3.66
N ALA A 79 11.38 16.16 2.40
CA ALA A 79 10.38 15.68 1.47
C ALA A 79 10.03 14.20 1.74
N HIS A 80 8.78 13.80 1.47
CA HIS A 80 8.35 12.39 1.52
C HIS A 80 8.44 11.70 2.91
N GLN A 81 8.07 12.40 3.99
CA GLN A 81 8.06 11.85 5.36
C GLN A 81 6.86 10.94 5.61
N VAL A 82 6.83 9.77 4.97
CA VAL A 82 5.79 8.76 5.19
C VAL A 82 5.75 8.29 6.65
N GLU A 83 6.89 8.33 7.35
CA GLU A 83 6.98 7.98 8.77
C GLU A 83 6.16 8.94 9.64
N ARG A 84 6.24 10.24 9.38
CA ARG A 84 5.44 11.25 10.11
C ARG A 84 3.95 11.05 9.87
N GLU A 85 3.56 10.69 8.65
CA GLU A 85 2.15 10.35 8.34
C GLU A 85 1.71 9.13 9.18
N TYR A 86 2.55 8.09 9.28
CA TYR A 86 2.26 6.91 10.08
C TYR A 86 2.10 7.23 11.58
N GLU A 87 2.95 8.07 12.16
CA GLU A 87 2.86 8.46 13.57
C GLU A 87 1.54 9.19 13.87
N ILE A 88 1.16 10.13 13.00
CA ILE A 88 -0.09 10.88 13.14
C ILE A 88 -1.29 9.93 13.01
N LEU A 89 -1.31 9.08 11.97
CA LEU A 89 -2.41 8.13 11.74
C LEU A 89 -2.53 7.13 12.90
N SER A 90 -1.40 6.61 13.39
CA SER A 90 -1.38 5.68 14.53
C SER A 90 -1.92 6.32 15.81
N SER A 91 -1.64 7.61 16.02
CA SER A 91 -2.19 8.36 17.16
C SER A 91 -3.69 8.59 17.01
N LEU A 92 -4.13 8.97 15.80
CA LEU A 92 -5.54 9.21 15.52
C LEU A 92 -6.38 7.92 15.54
N TYR A 93 -5.80 6.77 15.21
CA TYR A 93 -6.45 5.46 15.25
C TYR A 93 -7.04 5.12 16.63
N GLN A 94 -6.46 5.67 17.70
CA GLN A 94 -6.93 5.48 19.07
C GLN A 94 -8.09 6.44 19.45
N THR A 95 -8.54 7.28 18.52
CA THR A 95 -9.56 8.31 18.74
C THR A 95 -10.86 8.00 17.98
N ARG A 96 -11.85 8.90 18.06
CA ARG A 96 -13.08 8.81 17.25
C ARG A 96 -12.92 9.32 15.82
N VAL A 97 -11.76 9.88 15.47
CA VAL A 97 -11.50 10.37 14.12
C VAL A 97 -11.38 9.17 13.19
N PRO A 98 -12.20 9.08 12.14
CA PRO A 98 -12.09 7.98 11.18
C PRO A 98 -10.79 8.13 10.40
N VAL A 99 -9.90 7.15 10.56
CA VAL A 99 -8.64 7.05 9.82
C VAL A 99 -8.54 5.68 9.13
N PRO A 100 -7.73 5.56 8.07
CA PRO A 100 -7.39 4.25 7.52
C PRO A 100 -6.79 3.33 8.59
N VAL A 101 -7.19 2.06 8.57
CA VAL A 101 -6.81 1.02 9.54
C VAL A 101 -6.08 -0.13 8.86
#